data_AF-A0A2E6DFN2-F1
#
_entry.id   AF-A0A2E6DFN2-F1
#
_cell.length_a   1.000
_cell.length_b   1.000
_cell.length_c   1.000
_cell.angle_alpha   90.00
_cell.angle_beta   90.00
_cell.angle_gamma   90.00
#
_symmetry.space_group_name_H-M   'P 1'
#
loop_
_entity.id
_entity.type
_entity.pdbx_description
1 polymer ?
#
loop_
_entity_poly.entity_id
_entity_poly.type
_entity_poly.pdbx_seq_one_letter_code
_entity_poly.pdbx_strand_id
1 'polypeptide(L)' 'QVTVVGKSAVLRDLEGHSAYGGIPAVPLNVWRRSVTVLPKLPDLVRKIRNLESRLSDIEKKKGEE' A
#
# COMPACT_ATOMS: atom_id res chain seq x y z
N GLN A 1 16.78 18.25 14.36
CA GLN A 1 15.35 18.34 14.75
C GLN A 1 14.60 17.10 14.26
N VAL A 2 13.62 16.59 15.00
CA VAL A 2 12.73 15.49 14.56
C VAL A 2 11.30 16.03 14.51
N THR A 3 10.54 15.67 13.46
CA THR A 3 9.14 16.06 13.30
C THR A 3 8.26 14.82 13.27
N VAL A 4 7.26 14.75 14.15
CA VAL A 4 6.30 13.65 14.20
C VAL A 4 4.91 14.16 13.86
N VAL A 5 4.27 13.56 12.85
CA VAL A 5 2.90 13.92 12.45
C VAL A 5 1.92 13.54 13.56
N GLY A 6 0.87 14.35 13.75
CA GLY A 6 -0.16 14.08 14.75
C GLY A 6 -0.74 12.67 14.65
N LYS A 7 -1.13 12.11 15.81
CA LYS A 7 -1.68 10.75 15.94
C LYS A 7 -0.72 9.62 15.51
N SER A 8 0.59 9.87 15.49
CA SER A 8 1.57 8.81 15.25
C SER A 8 1.93 8.08 16.54
N ALA A 9 2.28 6.79 16.43
CA ALA A 9 2.73 5.99 17.56
C ALA A 9 4.23 5.70 17.44
N VAL A 10 5.05 6.40 18.21
CA VAL A 10 6.50 6.18 18.25
C VAL A 10 6.80 5.02 19.20
N LEU A 11 7.18 3.86 18.64
CA LEU A 11 7.45 2.64 19.41
C LEU A 11 8.95 2.32 19.55
N ARG A 12 9.81 3.13 18.92
CA ARG A 12 11.27 2.99 18.90
C ARG A 12 11.92 4.37 18.78
N ASP A 13 13.20 4.46 19.13
CA ASP A 13 13.99 5.66 18.91
C ASP A 13 13.99 6.05 17.42
N LEU A 14 13.94 7.35 17.16
CA LEU A 14 13.90 7.92 15.82
C LEU A 14 15.24 8.55 15.47
N GLU A 15 15.70 8.35 14.23
CA GLU A 15 16.87 9.04 13.72
C GLU A 15 16.58 10.54 13.55
N GLY A 16 17.58 11.38 13.87
CA GLY A 16 17.49 12.83 13.77
C GLY A 16 17.28 13.34 12.33
N HIS A 17 16.87 14.60 12.21
CA HIS A 17 16.76 15.35 10.94
C HIS A 17 15.76 14.76 9.93
N SER A 18 14.78 14.00 10.43
CA SER A 18 13.74 13.36 9.60
C SER A 18 12.33 13.58 10.14
N ALA A 19 11.35 13.49 9.24
CA ALA A 19 9.93 13.53 9.58
C ALA A 19 9.33 12.11 9.57
N TYR A 20 8.44 11.82 10.53
CA TYR A 20 7.85 10.50 10.73
C TYR A 20 6.33 10.59 10.88
N GLY A 21 5.63 9.53 10.48
CA GLY A 21 4.17 9.43 10.58
C GLY A 21 3.68 7.99 10.70
N GLY A 22 2.47 7.81 11.22
CA GLY A 22 1.77 6.53 11.23
C GLY A 22 1.81 5.77 12.56
N ILE A 23 1.22 4.57 12.54
CA ILE A 23 1.06 3.68 13.70
C ILE A 23 1.51 2.28 13.27
N PRO A 24 2.76 1.84 13.59
CA PRO A 24 3.83 2.61 14.23
C PRO A 24 4.40 3.72 13.33
N ALA A 25 5.11 4.68 13.93
CA ALA A 25 5.75 5.78 13.24
C ALA A 25 6.88 5.26 12.33
N VAL A 26 6.82 5.62 11.04
CA VAL A 26 7.80 5.30 10.01
C VAL A 26 8.20 6.57 9.25
N PRO A 27 9.29 6.59 8.46
CA PRO A 27 9.66 7.75 7.67
C PRO A 27 8.50 8.29 6.83
N LEU A 28 8.33 9.61 6.79
CA LEU A 28 7.13 10.27 6.26
C LEU A 28 6.82 9.88 4.81
N ASN A 29 7.85 9.67 3.99
CA ASN A 29 7.71 9.23 2.59
C ASN A 29 7.19 7.79 2.46
N VAL A 30 7.53 6.91 3.40
CA VAL A 30 7.00 5.54 3.48
C VAL A 30 5.55 5.60 3.91
N TRP A 31 5.25 6.32 5.00
CA TRP A 31 3.90 6.47 5.50
C TRP A 31 2.94 7.05 4.44
N ARG A 32 3.32 8.16 3.78
CA ARG A 32 2.52 8.78 2.70
C ARG A 32 2.19 7.79 1.58
N ARG A 33 3.18 7.03 1.09
CA ARG A 33 2.94 6.02 0.05
C ARG A 33 1.93 4.98 0.52
N SER A 34 2.09 4.43 1.72
CA SER A 34 1.18 3.43 2.27
C SER A 34 -0.25 3.97 2.40
N VAL A 35 -0.44 5.15 3.00
CA VAL A 35 -1.81 5.69 3.23
C VAL A 35 -2.49 6.15 1.94
N THR A 36 -1.74 6.60 0.93
CA THR A 36 -2.31 7.00 -0.37
C THR A 36 -2.81 5.82 -1.21
N VAL A 37 -2.34 4.60 -0.92
CA VAL A 37 -2.82 3.38 -1.60
C VAL A 37 -4.17 2.93 -1.04
N LEU A 38 -4.44 3.14 0.24
CA LEU A 38 -5.66 2.62 0.90
C LEU A 38 -6.96 3.02 0.17
N PRO A 39 -7.18 4.28 -0.24
CA PRO A 39 -8.38 4.66 -0.98
C PRO A 39 -8.50 3.99 -2.36
N LYS A 40 -7.38 3.55 -2.94
CA LYS A 40 -7.33 2.91 -4.27
C LYS A 40 -7.53 1.40 -4.23
N LEU A 41 -7.57 0.80 -3.04
CA LEU A 41 -7.72 -0.65 -2.88
C LEU A 41 -8.98 -1.22 -3.56
N PRO A 42 -10.17 -0.59 -3.49
CA PRO A 42 -11.36 -1.14 -4.16
C PRO A 42 -11.18 -1.27 -5.68
N ASP A 43 -10.57 -0.28 -6.32
CA ASP A 43 -10.32 -0.30 -7.76
C ASP A 43 -9.24 -1.31 -8.14
N LEU A 44 -8.21 -1.46 -7.30
CA LEU A 44 -7.20 -2.50 -7.48
C LEU A 44 -7.82 -3.90 -7.38
N VAL A 45 -8.71 -4.15 -6.42
CA VAL A 45 -9.43 -5.43 -6.28
C VAL A 45 -10.28 -5.72 -7.52
N ARG A 46 -11.02 -4.73 -8.03
CA ARG A 46 -11.80 -4.88 -9.28
C ARG A 46 -10.90 -5.22 -10.47
N LYS A 47 -9.76 -4.54 -10.58
CA LYS A 47 -8.79 -4.77 -11.66
C LYS A 47 -8.21 -6.18 -11.59
N ILE A 48 -7.83 -6.64 -10.40
CA ILE A 48 -7.31 -8.01 -10.20
C ILE A 48 -8.35 -9.04 -10.62
N ARG A 49 -9.59 -8.93 -10.15
CA ARG A 49 -10.69 -9.85 -10.54
C ARG A 49 -10.93 -9.89 -12.05
N ASN A 50 -10.88 -8.73 -12.72
CA ASN A 50 -11.00 -8.67 -14.17
C ASN A 50 -9.84 -9.38 -14.88
N LEU A 51 -8.61 -9.19 -14.39
CA LEU A 51 -7.43 -9.86 -14.94
C LEU A 51 -7.50 -11.38 -14.75
N GLU A 52 -7.91 -11.83 -13.57
CA GLU A 52 -8.10 -13.26 -13.26
C GLU A 52 -9.17 -13.90 -14.17
N SER A 53 -10.31 -13.23 -14.38
CA SER A 53 -11.36 -13.71 -15.29
C SER A 53 -10.83 -13.87 -16.72
N ARG A 54 -10.14 -12.84 -17.23
CA ARG A 54 -9.59 -12.85 -18.59
C ARG A 54 -8.53 -13.93 -18.76
N LEU A 55 -7.71 -14.16 -17.73
CA LEU A 55 -6.71 -15.23 -17.74
C LEU A 55 -7.38 -16.61 -17.80
N SER A 56 -8.41 -16.85 -16.98
CA SER A 56 -9.16 -18.10 -16.99
C SER A 56 -9.80 -18.39 -18.35
N ASP A 57 -10.37 -17.38 -19.00
CA ASP A 57 -10.97 -17.53 -20.33
C ASP A 57 -9.94 -17.92 -21.40
N ILE A 58 -8.71 -17.39 -21.29
CA ILE A 58 -7.60 -17.73 -22.19
C ILE A 58 -7.13 -19.16 -21.93
N GLU A 59 -6.97 -19.54 -20.66
CA GLU A 59 -6.52 -20.88 -20.28
C GLU A 59 -7.50 -21.98 -20.72
N LYS A 60 -8.81 -21.75 -20.61
CA LYS A 60 -9.84 -22.68 -21.09
C LYS A 60 -9.76 -22.89 -22.60
N LYS A 61 -9.67 -21.80 -23.38
CA LYS A 61 -9.57 -21.88 -24.84
C LYS A 61 -8.36 -22.67 -25.31
N LYS A 62 -7.23 -22.55 -24.59
CA LYS A 62 -6.00 -23.29 -24.91
C LYS A 62 -6.06 -24.78 -24.57
N GLY A 63 -6.92 -25.18 -23.63
CA GLY A 63 -7.11 -26.60 -23.27
C GLY A 63 -8.15 -27.33 -24.13
N GLU A 64 -8.90 -26.60 -24.97
CA GLU A 64 -9.90 -27.14 -25.91
C GLU A 64 -9.32 -27.38 -27.32
N GLU A 65 -8.08 -26.94 -27.59
CA GLU A 65 -7.26 -27.26 -28.77
C GLU A 65 -6.37 -28.49 -28.55
#